data_AF-A0A562ZR54-F1
#
_entry.id   AF-A0A562ZR54-F1
#
_cell.length_a   1.000
_cell.length_b   1.000
_cell.length_c   1.000
_cell.angle_alpha   90.00
_cell.angle_beta   90.00
_cell.angle_gamma   90.00
#
_symmetry.space_group_name_H-M   'P 1'
#
loop_
_entity.id
_entity.type
_entity.pdbx_description
1 polymer ?
#
loop_
_entity_poly.entity_id
_entity_poly.type
_entity_poly.pdbx_seq_one_letter_code
_entity_poly.pdbx_strand_id
1 'polypeptide(L)' 'MNAFTEHPQSVGENYWEHMAASLSFAGTMLLGAAAALIHSVFPFLMVKTGSRIVTRLHERMVAHRARP' A
#
# COMPACT_ATOMS: atom_id res chain seq x y z
N MET A 1 -5.75 19.17 18.83
CA MET A 1 -5.62 18.31 17.64
C MET A 1 -5.23 16.93 18.12
N ASN A 2 -6.07 15.92 17.86
CA ASN A 2 -5.78 14.53 18.23
C ASN A 2 -5.43 13.79 16.94
N ALA A 3 -4.14 13.72 16.61
CA ALA A 3 -3.67 13.13 15.36
C ALA A 3 -4.12 11.66 15.16
N PHE A 4 -4.40 10.94 16.25
CA PHE A 4 -4.83 9.54 16.21
C PHE A 4 -6.32 9.35 15.88
N THR A 5 -7.14 10.39 16.01
CA THR A 5 -8.59 10.29 15.74
C THR A 5 -9.04 11.24 14.66
N GLU A 6 -8.44 12.43 14.58
CA GLU A 6 -8.82 13.50 13.64
C GLU A 6 -8.60 13.06 12.18
N HIS A 7 -7.44 12.46 11.87
CA HIS A 7 -7.18 11.97 10.52
C HIS A 7 -8.05 10.78 10.12
N PRO A 8 -8.15 9.67 10.89
CA PRO A 8 -9.06 8.58 10.57
C PRO A 8 -10.51 9.05 10.37
N GLN A 9 -11.01 9.92 11.25
CA GLN A 9 -12.38 10.45 11.14
C GLN A 9 -12.59 11.27 9.87
N SER A 10 -11.59 12.05 9.43
CA SER A 10 -11.68 12.83 8.18
C SER A 10 -11.87 11.97 6.92
N VAL A 11 -11.50 10.68 6.99
CA VAL A 11 -11.67 9.71 5.90
C VAL A 11 -12.74 8.66 6.21
N GLY A 12 -13.53 8.87 7.26
CA GLY A 12 -14.65 8.00 7.63
C GLY A 12 -14.27 6.68 8.31
N GLU A 13 -13.06 6.59 8.88
CA GLU A 13 -12.52 5.39 9.51
C GLU A 13 -12.31 5.60 11.02
N ASN A 14 -12.44 4.55 11.82
CA ASN A 14 -11.90 4.56 13.18
C ASN A 14 -10.38 4.29 13.15
N TYR A 15 -9.70 4.55 14.27
CA TYR A 15 -8.24 4.40 14.35
C TYR A 15 -7.75 3.02 13.91
N TRP A 16 -8.44 1.94 14.32
CA TRP A 16 -8.01 0.58 14.01
C TRP A 16 -8.27 0.19 12.56
N GLU A 17 -9.37 0.67 11.97
CA GLU A 17 -9.63 0.53 10.53
C GLU A 17 -8.54 1.21 9.70
N HIS A 18 -8.25 2.46 10.01
CA HIS A 18 -7.23 3.24 9.31
C HIS A 18 -5.82 2.67 9.47
N MET A 19 -5.49 2.22 10.69
CA MET A 19 -4.22 1.57 10.97
C MET A 19 -4.09 0.25 10.19
N ALA A 20 -5.12 -0.59 10.18
CA ALA A 20 -5.10 -1.86 9.46
C ALA A 20 -4.99 -1.65 7.94
N ALA A 21 -5.71 -0.67 7.39
CA ALA A 21 -5.62 -0.30 5.98
C ALA A 21 -4.20 0.17 5.61
N SER A 22 -3.64 1.06 6.42
CA SER A 22 -2.28 1.59 6.24
C SER A 22 -1.21 0.50 6.34
N LEU A 23 -1.30 -0.39 7.33
CA LEU A 23 -0.35 -1.51 7.49
C LEU A 23 -0.45 -2.53 6.34
N SER A 24 -1.66 -2.83 5.86
CA SER A 24 -1.87 -3.71 4.71
C SER A 24 -1.25 -3.14 3.43
N PHE A 25 -1.41 -1.83 3.21
CA PHE A 25 -0.79 -1.12 2.10
C PHE A 25 0.74 -1.12 2.21
N ALA A 26 1.27 -0.76 3.38
CA ALA A 26 2.70 -0.72 3.65
C ALA A 26 3.36 -2.10 3.49
N GLY A 27 2.77 -3.16 4.03
CA GLY A 27 3.29 -4.53 3.88
C GLY A 27 3.36 -4.96 2.41
N THR A 28 2.31 -4.67 1.63
CA THR A 28 2.30 -4.95 0.19
C THR A 28 3.40 -4.15 -0.54
N MET A 29 3.61 -2.88 -0.17
CA MET A 29 4.67 -2.03 -0.73
C MET A 29 6.08 -2.56 -0.43
N LEU A 30 6.33 -2.99 0.81
CA LEU A 30 7.60 -3.59 1.22
C LEU A 30 7.91 -4.87 0.44
N LEU A 31 6.90 -5.71 0.17
CA LEU A 31 7.06 -6.88 -0.70
C LEU A 31 7.44 -6.48 -2.13
N GLY A 32 6.85 -5.40 -2.66
CA GLY A 32 7.20 -4.86 -3.97
C GLY A 32 8.65 -4.38 -4.02
N ALA A 33 9.09 -3.66 -3.00
CA ALA A 33 10.48 -3.22 -2.86
C ALA A 33 11.45 -4.40 -2.75
N ALA A 34 11.15 -5.38 -1.90
CA ALA A 34 11.95 -6.60 -1.76
C ALA A 34 12.06 -7.37 -3.09
N ALA A 35 10.95 -7.52 -3.82
CA ALA A 35 10.96 -8.16 -5.14
C ALA A 35 11.82 -7.41 -6.15
N ALA A 36 11.78 -6.08 -6.16
CA ALA A 36 12.61 -5.26 -7.04
C ALA A 36 14.11 -5.34 -6.68
N LEU A 37 14.44 -5.38 -5.39
CA LEU A 37 15.82 -5.56 -4.92
C LEU A 37 16.37 -6.95 -5.26
N ILE A 38 15.56 -8.01 -5.07
CA ILE A 38 15.96 -9.37 -5.48
C ILE A 38 16.18 -9.41 -6.99
N HIS A 39 15.29 -8.79 -7.76
CA HIS A 39 15.41 -8.73 -9.23
C HIS A 39 16.64 -7.94 -9.69
N SER A 40 17.04 -6.88 -8.99
CA SER A 40 18.23 -6.10 -9.37
C SER A 40 19.53 -6.87 -9.21
N VAL A 41 19.58 -7.81 -8.24
CA VAL A 41 20.73 -8.73 -8.05
C VAL A 41 20.59 -9.96 -8.96
N PHE A 42 19.38 -10.49 -9.11
CA PHE A 42 19.07 -11.70 -9.87
C PHE A 42 18.02 -11.39 -10.96
N PRO A 43 18.44 -10.97 -12.17
CA PRO A 43 17.52 -10.46 -13.20
C PRO A 43 16.52 -11.50 -13.74
N PHE A 44 16.72 -12.78 -13.45
CA PHE A 44 15.79 -13.86 -13.81
C PHE A 44 14.75 -14.17 -12.72
N LEU A 45 14.93 -13.66 -11.49
CA LEU A 45 13.95 -13.80 -10.41
C LEU A 45 13.01 -12.60 -10.39
N MET A 46 11.74 -12.82 -9.99
CA MET A 46 10.77 -11.75 -9.72
C MET A 46 10.51 -10.76 -10.88
N VAL A 47 10.75 -11.18 -12.14
CA VAL A 47 10.76 -10.37 -13.38
C VAL A 47 9.60 -9.36 -13.53
N LYS A 48 8.40 -9.72 -13.05
CA LYS A 48 7.21 -8.85 -13.11
C LYS A 48 6.55 -8.65 -11.74
N THR A 49 7.14 -9.16 -10.67
CA THR A 49 6.50 -9.15 -9.34
C THR A 49 6.44 -7.74 -8.77
N GLY A 50 7.56 -7.00 -8.81
CA GLY A 50 7.58 -5.61 -8.35
C GLY A 50 6.57 -4.72 -9.08
N SER A 51 6.56 -4.76 -10.42
CA SER A 51 5.64 -3.96 -11.22
C SER A 51 4.17 -4.32 -10.98
N ARG A 52 3.83 -5.63 -10.89
CA ARG A 52 2.46 -6.06 -10.57
C ARG A 52 2.01 -5.58 -9.20
N ILE A 53 2.91 -5.59 -8.21
CA ILE A 53 2.60 -5.07 -6.87
C ILE A 53 2.33 -3.57 -6.93
N VAL A 54 3.15 -2.79 -7.65
CA VAL A 54 2.93 -1.35 -7.84
C VAL A 54 1.60 -1.07 -8.54
N THR A 55 1.28 -1.80 -9.62
CA THR A 55 -0.02 -1.68 -10.31
C THR A 55 -1.18 -1.94 -9.35
N ARG A 56 -1.12 -3.02 -8.56
CA ARG A 56 -2.15 -3.35 -7.57
C ARG A 56 -2.30 -2.29 -6.49
N LEU A 57 -1.20 -1.75 -5.98
CA LEU A 57 -1.21 -0.66 -5.00
C LEU A 57 -1.85 0.59 -5.61
N HIS A 58 -1.49 0.93 -6.84
CA HIS A 58 -2.05 2.06 -7.57
C HIS A 58 -3.56 1.91 -7.81
N GLU A 59 -4.01 0.75 -8.27
CA GLU A 59 -5.44 0.44 -8.43
C GLU A 59 -6.21 0.62 -7.12
N ARG A 60 -5.66 0.14 -6.00
CA ARG A 60 -6.26 0.35 -4.66
C ARG A 60 -6.34 1.85 -4.32
N MET A 61 -5.28 2.63 -4.51
CA MET A 61 -5.31 4.07 -4.23
C MET A 61 -6.38 4.79 -5.06
N VAL A 62 -6.49 4.45 -6.36
CA VAL A 62 -7.45 5.08 -7.26
C VAL A 62 -8.89 4.65 -6.94
N ALA A 63 -9.13 3.36 -6.69
CA ALA A 63 -10.46 2.85 -6.32
C ALA A 63 -10.97 3.47 -5.02
N HIS A 64 -10.10 3.66 -4.03
CA HIS A 64 -10.47 4.30 -2.76
C HIS A 64 -10.66 5.82 -2.89
N ARG A 65 -10.06 6.47 -3.89
CA ARG A 65 -10.25 7.91 -4.17
C ARG A 65 -11.60 8.24 -4.81
N ALA A 66 -12.27 7.25 -5.40
CA ALA A 66 -13.51 7.44 -6.16
C ALA A 66 -14.80 7.36 -5.32
N ARG A 67 -14.71 7.26 -3.98
CA ARG A 67 -15.89 7.40 -3.10
C ARG A 67 -16.12 8.91 -2.85
N PRO A 68 -17.24 9.49 -3.34
CA PRO A 68 -17.61 10.87 -3.03
C PRO A 68 -17.94 11.04 -1.55
#